data_AF-A0A534NG84-F1
#
_entry.id   AF-A0A534NG84-F1
#
_cell.length_a   1.000
_cell.length_b   1.000
_cell.length_c   1.000
_cell.angle_alpha   90.00
_cell.angle_beta   90.00
_cell.angle_gamma   90.00
#
_symmetry.space_group_name_H-M   'P 1'
#
loop_
_entity.id
_entity.type
_entity.pdbx_description
1 polymer ?
#
loop_
_entity_poly.entity_id
_entity_poly.type
_entity_poly.pdbx_seq_one_letter_code
_entity_poly.pdbx_strand_id
1 'polypeptide(L)'
;AEFWRWWERKLIAHLARKIDSLDALFQLTHDGAGWSARLAAQRTRRNALEIRDEYMRRMYTGVTVNLGHLASRLILTFVAKGQTEVDHATFRKTLYLAVKRVQKEPSVQLHRGLKNPEAYSGLVDGECRRLDEFIDTTVSMNLLGTGNARYRFLPKLCQEHGFDVIRLENLVAVYANEVAPISGVTRSVERAIEETPALDDQTLAEMRFDDELRAYAWDRQYFSRPRYKEINEQETATESGEPFLFLPEEGRKELGVVLVHGFLASPAEARPFGEKLKALGYPVIGVRLKGHGTSPWDLRERSWQDWLESVRRGYAVMSAFARRICLVGFSTGGALSLRLAADCPERLAGVAAISVPMKLRDRNMIFVPLVHGTNQLVRWVSSSEGIVPFRRRDSEHPHINYHNVPIRSLYELRRMVDELEERLPDVQCPVTLIQGTDDPIVGPEGAELIHKRLGTSQKKLFTVPSTRHGILYEDIGDTQEMILSFLAALSSSDRPDRATFADTLWLTDRLIT
;
A
#
# COMPACT_ATOMS: atom_id res chain seq x y z
N ALA A 1 6.97 -23.87 -33.16
CA ALA A 1 8.32 -24.22 -33.62
C ALA A 1 8.24 -25.53 -34.40
N GLU A 2 8.92 -25.65 -35.54
CA GLU A 2 9.11 -26.95 -36.19
C GLU A 2 10.21 -27.71 -35.45
N PHE A 3 9.83 -28.59 -34.53
CA PHE A 3 10.78 -29.43 -33.77
C PHE A 3 11.38 -30.56 -34.61
N TRP A 4 10.97 -30.68 -35.88
CA TRP A 4 11.36 -31.76 -36.77
C TRP A 4 11.85 -31.19 -38.09
N ARG A 5 13.10 -31.47 -38.44
CA ARG A 5 13.63 -31.17 -39.77
C ARG A 5 12.97 -32.08 -40.81
N TRP A 6 12.87 -31.62 -42.05
CA TRP A 6 12.20 -32.35 -43.13
C TRP A 6 12.76 -33.78 -43.34
N TRP A 7 14.08 -33.97 -43.21
CA TRP A 7 14.74 -35.27 -43.35
C TRP A 7 14.51 -36.18 -42.13
N GLU A 8 14.37 -35.61 -40.92
CA GLU A 8 14.03 -36.37 -39.70
C GLU A 8 12.61 -36.94 -39.82
N ARG A 9 11.67 -36.14 -40.36
CA ARG A 9 10.30 -36.60 -40.68
C ARG A 9 10.30 -37.76 -41.68
N LYS A 10 11.11 -37.67 -42.74
CA LYS A 10 11.23 -38.76 -43.73
C LYS A 10 11.84 -40.03 -43.12
N LEU A 11 12.89 -39.88 -42.30
CA LEU A 11 13.56 -41.01 -41.63
C LEU A 11 12.60 -41.73 -40.68
N ILE A 12 11.86 -40.98 -39.87
CA ILE A 12 10.90 -41.54 -38.92
C ILE A 12 9.68 -42.11 -39.63
N ALA A 13 9.16 -41.46 -40.67
CA ALA A 13 8.06 -42.03 -41.46
C ALA A 13 8.45 -43.34 -42.15
N HIS A 14 9.72 -43.50 -42.54
CA HIS A 14 10.22 -44.76 -43.10
C HIS A 14 10.35 -45.86 -42.03
N LEU A 15 10.83 -45.51 -40.83
CA LEU A 15 10.98 -46.45 -39.72
C LEU A 15 9.65 -46.81 -39.07
N ALA A 16 8.71 -45.88 -38.94
CA ALA A 16 7.38 -46.09 -38.36
C ALA A 16 6.58 -47.16 -39.12
N ARG A 17 6.81 -47.34 -40.42
CA ARG A 17 6.21 -48.42 -41.22
C ARG A 17 6.72 -49.82 -40.89
N LYS A 18 7.80 -49.91 -40.10
CA LYS A 18 8.45 -51.16 -39.67
C LYS A 18 8.33 -51.39 -38.16
N ILE A 19 7.55 -50.55 -37.47
CA ILE A 19 7.35 -50.59 -36.03
C ILE A 19 5.91 -51.02 -35.79
N ASP A 20 5.75 -52.23 -35.28
CA ASP A 20 4.43 -52.85 -35.13
C ASP A 20 3.83 -52.65 -33.72
N SER A 21 4.58 -52.01 -32.81
CA SER A 21 4.15 -51.72 -31.44
C SER A 21 4.88 -50.51 -30.82
N LEU A 22 4.28 -49.91 -29.79
CA LEU A 22 4.91 -48.84 -28.99
C LEU A 22 6.20 -49.33 -28.30
N ASP A 23 6.24 -50.57 -27.83
CA ASP A 23 7.45 -51.15 -27.23
C ASP A 23 8.60 -51.26 -28.23
N ALA A 24 8.30 -51.62 -29.49
CA ALA A 24 9.31 -51.67 -30.56
C ALA A 24 9.89 -50.27 -30.88
N LEU A 25 9.11 -49.20 -30.70
CA LEU A 25 9.60 -47.81 -30.82
C LEU A 25 10.59 -47.45 -29.71
N PHE A 26 10.32 -47.85 -28.47
CA PHE A 26 11.19 -47.58 -27.32
C PHE A 26 12.43 -48.49 -27.27
N GLN A 27 12.40 -49.64 -27.94
CA GLN A 27 13.52 -50.59 -28.05
C GLN A 27 14.52 -50.30 -29.18
N LEU A 28 14.30 -49.27 -30.02
CA LEU A 28 15.23 -48.84 -31.10
C LEU A 28 16.65 -48.47 -30.62
N THR A 29 16.86 -48.38 -29.30
CA THR A 29 18.12 -48.03 -28.65
C THR A 29 19.01 -49.22 -28.28
N HIS A 30 18.58 -50.48 -28.47
CA HIS A 30 19.36 -51.66 -28.07
C HIS A 30 20.51 -52.02 -29.03
N ASP A 31 21.52 -52.72 -28.49
CA ASP A 31 22.72 -53.19 -29.21
C ASP A 31 22.36 -54.25 -30.26
N GLY A 32 22.15 -53.77 -31.49
CA GLY A 32 21.68 -54.54 -32.64
C GLY A 32 20.93 -53.68 -33.68
N ALA A 33 20.50 -52.48 -33.29
CA ALA A 33 19.85 -51.55 -34.19
C ALA A 33 20.83 -50.92 -35.21
N GLY A 34 20.44 -50.90 -36.49
CA GLY A 34 21.19 -50.24 -37.56
C GLY A 34 21.36 -48.74 -37.32
N TRP A 35 22.35 -48.12 -37.96
CA TRP A 35 22.72 -46.71 -37.74
C TRP A 35 21.56 -45.72 -37.89
N SER A 36 20.65 -45.97 -38.85
CA SER A 36 19.44 -45.17 -39.07
C SER A 36 18.44 -45.24 -37.90
N ALA A 37 18.29 -46.42 -37.27
CA ALA A 37 17.43 -46.62 -36.11
C ALA A 37 17.99 -45.95 -34.86
N ARG A 38 19.30 -46.06 -34.62
CA ARG A 38 19.99 -45.35 -33.52
C ARG A 38 19.90 -43.82 -33.69
N LEU A 39 20.12 -43.32 -34.91
CA LEU A 39 19.99 -41.89 -35.21
C LEU A 39 18.55 -41.40 -35.02
N ALA A 40 17.56 -42.16 -35.48
CA ALA A 40 16.15 -41.82 -35.29
C ALA A 40 15.76 -41.82 -33.81
N ALA A 41 16.17 -42.82 -33.03
CA ALA A 41 15.91 -42.87 -31.59
C ALA A 41 16.55 -41.68 -30.85
N GLN A 42 17.79 -41.33 -31.17
CA GLN A 42 18.48 -40.17 -30.60
C GLN A 42 17.77 -38.85 -30.95
N ARG A 43 17.32 -38.70 -32.21
CA ARG A 43 16.59 -37.49 -32.66
C ARG A 43 15.20 -37.41 -32.06
N THR A 44 14.47 -38.51 -31.99
CA THR A 44 13.17 -38.57 -31.31
C THR A 44 13.30 -38.23 -29.83
N ARG A 45 14.31 -38.75 -29.14
CA ARG A 45 14.57 -38.40 -27.73
C ARG A 45 14.89 -36.92 -27.58
N ARG A 46 15.76 -36.35 -28.44
CA ARG A 46 16.09 -34.93 -28.42
C ARG A 46 14.85 -34.06 -28.65
N ASN A 47 14.07 -34.34 -29.69
CA ASN A 47 12.89 -33.56 -30.04
C ASN A 47 11.79 -33.71 -28.97
N ALA A 48 11.66 -34.89 -28.36
CA ALA A 48 10.77 -35.10 -27.21
C ALA A 48 11.18 -34.26 -25.99
N LEU A 49 12.49 -34.15 -25.70
CA LEU A 49 13.01 -33.27 -24.66
C LEU A 49 12.74 -31.79 -25.00
N GLU A 50 12.98 -31.36 -26.24
CA GLU A 50 12.69 -29.98 -26.67
C GLU A 50 11.19 -29.64 -26.59
N ILE A 51 10.30 -30.57 -26.97
CA ILE A 51 8.85 -30.41 -26.83
C ILE A 51 8.44 -30.37 -25.36
N ARG A 52 8.95 -31.29 -24.53
CA ARG A 52 8.71 -31.31 -23.09
C ARG A 52 9.13 -29.99 -22.46
N ASP A 53 10.33 -29.51 -22.78
CA ASP A 53 10.88 -28.30 -22.19
C ASP A 53 10.08 -27.07 -22.63
N GLU A 54 9.64 -26.98 -23.89
CA GLU A 54 8.74 -25.91 -24.34
C GLU A 54 7.36 -26.00 -23.67
N TYR A 55 6.80 -27.20 -23.51
CA TYR A 55 5.51 -27.40 -22.85
C TYR A 55 5.58 -27.01 -21.37
N MET A 56 6.62 -27.48 -20.68
CA MET A 56 6.90 -27.13 -19.28
C MET A 56 7.13 -25.63 -19.14
N ARG A 57 7.96 -25.03 -20.01
CA ARG A 57 8.18 -23.57 -20.02
C ARG A 57 6.86 -22.81 -20.15
N ARG A 58 5.97 -23.22 -21.05
CA ARG A 58 4.64 -22.59 -21.22
C ARG A 58 3.75 -22.77 -20.00
N MET A 59 3.72 -23.96 -19.41
CA MET A 59 2.96 -24.20 -18.16
C MET A 59 3.47 -23.32 -17.03
N TYR A 60 4.79 -23.27 -16.81
CA TYR A 60 5.39 -22.46 -15.75
C TYR A 60 5.25 -20.95 -16.01
N THR A 61 5.26 -20.48 -17.26
CA THR A 61 4.97 -19.07 -17.55
C THR A 61 3.53 -18.66 -17.18
N GLY A 62 2.62 -19.63 -17.01
CA GLY A 62 1.26 -19.40 -16.53
C GLY A 62 1.11 -19.38 -15.00
N VAL A 63 2.16 -19.74 -14.24
CA VAL A 63 2.12 -19.73 -12.77
C VAL A 63 2.02 -18.29 -12.28
N THR A 64 0.97 -18.01 -11.51
CA THR A 64 0.82 -16.70 -10.87
C THR A 64 1.68 -16.64 -9.61
N VAL A 65 2.67 -15.76 -9.59
CA VAL A 65 3.60 -15.58 -8.48
C VAL A 65 2.92 -14.85 -7.33
N ASN A 66 3.02 -15.41 -6.12
CA ASN A 66 2.49 -14.84 -4.89
C ASN A 66 3.63 -14.52 -3.89
N LEU A 67 3.29 -13.96 -2.74
CA LEU A 67 4.28 -13.59 -1.71
C LEU A 67 5.04 -14.80 -1.15
N GLY A 68 4.35 -15.93 -0.95
CA GLY A 68 4.97 -17.18 -0.48
C GLY A 68 6.00 -17.74 -1.45
N HIS A 69 5.77 -17.63 -2.77
CA HIS A 69 6.77 -18.01 -3.77
C HIS A 69 8.04 -17.15 -3.66
N LEU A 70 7.88 -15.83 -3.51
CA LEU A 70 9.02 -14.92 -3.36
C LEU A 70 9.77 -15.16 -2.05
N ALA A 71 9.05 -15.32 -0.94
CA ALA A 71 9.63 -15.63 0.37
C ALA A 71 10.39 -16.96 0.35
N SER A 72 9.79 -18.00 -0.25
CA SER A 72 10.42 -19.32 -0.36
C SER A 72 11.67 -19.29 -1.22
N ARG A 73 11.62 -18.60 -2.36
CA ARG A 73 12.80 -18.43 -3.23
C ARG A 73 13.89 -17.65 -2.51
N LEU A 74 13.54 -16.58 -1.79
CA LEU A 74 14.47 -15.79 -0.99
C LEU A 74 15.17 -16.64 0.09
N ILE A 75 14.41 -17.45 0.85
CA ILE A 75 14.95 -18.37 1.85
C ILE A 75 15.97 -19.32 1.21
N LEU A 76 15.60 -20.01 0.12
CA LEU A 76 16.53 -20.96 -0.52
C LEU A 76 17.74 -20.26 -1.16
N THR A 77 17.60 -19.03 -1.65
CA THR A 77 18.75 -18.27 -2.15
C THR A 77 19.71 -17.89 -1.02
N PHE A 78 19.21 -17.54 0.18
CA PHE A 78 20.08 -17.31 1.34
C PHE A 78 20.83 -18.59 1.76
N VAL A 79 20.11 -19.72 1.84
CA VAL A 79 20.70 -21.03 2.16
C VAL A 79 21.76 -21.43 1.13
N ALA A 80 21.49 -21.23 -0.17
CA ALA A 80 22.44 -21.52 -1.24
C ALA A 80 23.71 -20.63 -1.18
N LYS A 81 23.61 -19.43 -0.61
CA LYS A 81 24.74 -18.53 -0.32
C LYS A 81 25.45 -18.87 0.99
N GLY A 82 25.09 -19.96 1.66
CA GLY A 82 25.70 -20.42 2.91
C GLY A 82 25.23 -19.68 4.16
N GLN A 83 24.17 -18.87 4.08
CA GLN A 83 23.60 -18.20 5.25
C GLN A 83 22.70 -19.17 6.02
N THR A 84 22.83 -19.17 7.35
CA THR A 84 22.04 -20.00 8.26
C THR A 84 21.00 -19.20 9.05
N GLU A 85 21.10 -17.87 9.04
CA GLU A 85 20.17 -16.96 9.70
C GLU A 85 20.10 -15.60 8.99
N VAL A 86 18.99 -14.89 9.18
CA VAL A 86 18.78 -13.53 8.68
C VAL A 86 17.95 -12.71 9.67
N ASP A 87 18.27 -11.44 9.79
CA ASP A 87 17.50 -10.48 10.57
C ASP A 87 16.08 -10.27 10.00
N HIS A 88 15.07 -10.13 10.86
CA HIS A 88 13.67 -9.97 10.45
C HIS A 88 13.47 -8.74 9.58
N ALA A 89 14.03 -7.59 9.96
CA ALA A 89 13.89 -6.35 9.21
C ALA A 89 14.58 -6.45 7.84
N THR A 90 15.76 -7.06 7.80
CA THR A 90 16.50 -7.31 6.54
C THR A 90 15.71 -8.24 5.62
N PHE A 91 15.21 -9.36 6.12
CA PHE A 91 14.39 -10.29 5.33
C PHE A 91 13.14 -9.60 4.76
N ARG A 92 12.43 -8.83 5.59
CA ARG A 92 11.23 -8.09 5.19
C ARG A 92 11.52 -7.00 4.15
N LYS A 93 12.60 -6.23 4.33
CA LYS A 93 13.04 -5.20 3.38
C LYS A 93 13.46 -5.82 2.04
N THR A 94 14.21 -6.92 2.06
CA THR A 94 14.58 -7.67 0.85
C THR A 94 13.38 -8.28 0.14
N LEU A 95 12.43 -8.85 0.89
CA LEU A 95 11.21 -9.41 0.32
C LEU A 95 10.35 -8.32 -0.32
N TYR A 96 10.20 -7.17 0.34
CA TYR A 96 9.51 -6.01 -0.22
C TYR A 96 10.18 -5.56 -1.53
N LEU A 97 11.50 -5.43 -1.55
CA LEU A 97 12.23 -5.07 -2.77
C LEU A 97 12.04 -6.11 -3.88
N ALA A 98 12.03 -7.40 -3.54
CA ALA A 98 11.73 -8.47 -4.51
C ALA A 98 10.32 -8.33 -5.10
N VAL A 99 9.31 -7.96 -4.30
CA VAL A 99 7.96 -7.63 -4.79
C VAL A 99 8.02 -6.48 -5.79
N LYS A 100 8.68 -5.37 -5.45
CA LYS A 100 8.80 -4.20 -6.33
C LYS A 100 9.52 -4.52 -7.64
N ARG A 101 10.54 -5.39 -7.61
CA ARG A 101 11.28 -5.85 -8.79
C ARG A 101 10.41 -6.74 -9.67
N VAL A 102 9.72 -7.72 -9.08
CA VAL A 102 8.87 -8.64 -9.85
C VAL A 102 7.65 -7.93 -10.45
N GLN A 103 7.15 -6.87 -9.82
CA GLN A 103 6.11 -6.01 -10.38
C GLN A 103 6.51 -5.25 -11.64
N LYS A 104 7.82 -5.07 -11.86
CA LYS A 104 8.39 -4.41 -13.04
C LYS A 104 8.88 -5.41 -14.10
N GLU A 105 8.76 -6.72 -13.86
CA GLU A 105 9.25 -7.78 -14.73
C GLU A 105 8.12 -8.31 -15.65
N PRO A 106 8.13 -8.00 -16.95
CA PRO A 106 7.03 -8.36 -17.87
C PRO A 106 6.86 -9.86 -18.08
N SER A 107 7.91 -10.65 -17.83
CA SER A 107 7.89 -12.11 -17.97
C SER A 107 7.18 -12.84 -16.83
N VAL A 108 6.75 -12.12 -15.79
CA VAL A 108 6.14 -12.71 -14.59
C VAL A 108 4.65 -12.40 -14.50
N GLN A 109 3.85 -13.45 -14.34
CA GLN A 109 2.42 -13.30 -14.04
C GLN A 109 2.21 -13.11 -12.55
N LEU A 110 1.63 -11.97 -12.15
CA LEU A 110 1.42 -11.64 -10.74
C LEU A 110 0.08 -12.16 -10.25
N HIS A 111 0.08 -12.86 -9.11
CA HIS A 111 -1.14 -13.10 -8.35
C HIS A 111 -1.74 -11.77 -7.85
N ARG A 112 -3.07 -11.71 -7.67
CA ARG A 112 -3.76 -10.49 -7.18
C ARG A 112 -3.16 -9.89 -5.90
N GLY A 113 -2.62 -10.74 -5.03
CA GLY A 113 -1.96 -10.32 -3.80
C GLY A 113 -0.63 -9.58 -3.99
N LEU A 114 -0.01 -9.63 -5.17
CA LEU A 114 1.13 -8.77 -5.52
C LEU A 114 0.73 -7.57 -6.38
N LYS A 115 -0.52 -7.51 -6.85
CA LYS A 115 -1.08 -6.36 -7.57
C LYS A 115 -1.75 -5.37 -6.63
N ASN A 116 -2.38 -5.83 -5.54
CA ASN A 116 -2.95 -5.00 -4.50
C ASN A 116 -1.96 -4.81 -3.33
N PRO A 117 -1.45 -3.60 -3.08
CA PRO A 117 -0.55 -3.29 -1.96
C PRO A 117 -1.10 -3.61 -0.57
N GLU A 118 -2.41 -3.66 -0.36
CA GLU A 118 -2.97 -4.07 0.95
C GLU A 118 -2.49 -5.46 1.39
N ALA A 119 -2.10 -6.32 0.45
CA ALA A 119 -1.61 -7.67 0.75
C ALA A 119 -0.13 -7.72 1.15
N TYR A 120 0.66 -6.64 1.00
CA TYR A 120 2.09 -6.63 1.31
C TYR A 120 2.63 -5.30 1.89
N SER A 121 1.80 -4.27 2.04
CA SER A 121 2.20 -2.93 2.52
C SER A 121 2.85 -2.96 3.90
N GLY A 122 2.33 -3.79 4.82
CA GLY A 122 2.92 -3.98 6.15
C GLY A 122 4.22 -4.78 6.20
N LEU A 123 4.80 -5.18 5.05
CA LEU A 123 6.02 -6.00 5.04
C LEU A 123 7.16 -5.32 5.81
N VAL A 124 7.49 -4.08 5.45
CA VAL A 124 8.65 -3.37 6.00
C VAL A 124 8.47 -3.10 7.50
N ASP A 125 7.26 -2.70 7.89
CA ASP A 125 6.92 -2.33 9.26
C ASP A 125 6.69 -3.55 10.18
N GLY A 126 6.58 -4.76 9.60
CA GLY A 126 6.41 -6.00 10.35
C GLY A 126 4.95 -6.36 10.67
N GLU A 127 4.00 -5.74 9.99
CA GLU A 127 2.56 -5.92 10.18
C GLU A 127 1.93 -6.59 8.94
N CYS A 128 2.60 -7.62 8.40
CA CYS A 128 2.14 -8.30 7.19
C CYS A 128 1.58 -9.69 7.51
N ARG A 129 0.28 -9.74 7.78
CA ARG A 129 -0.45 -10.98 8.09
C ARG A 129 -0.15 -12.16 7.14
N ARG A 130 -0.02 -11.90 5.83
CA ARG A 130 0.25 -12.97 4.85
C ARG A 130 1.66 -13.55 4.98
N LEU A 131 2.63 -12.71 5.36
CA LEU A 131 3.96 -13.19 5.66
C LEU A 131 3.94 -13.95 6.98
N ASP A 132 3.25 -13.44 7.99
CA ASP A 132 3.15 -14.09 9.30
C ASP A 132 2.54 -15.49 9.19
N GLU A 133 1.41 -15.64 8.47
CA GLU A 133 0.78 -16.94 8.19
C GLU A 133 1.74 -17.91 7.47
N PHE A 134 2.55 -17.40 6.54
CA PHE A 134 3.56 -18.20 5.84
C PHE A 134 4.69 -18.62 6.79
N ILE A 135 5.24 -17.68 7.57
CA ILE A 135 6.31 -17.95 8.54
C ILE A 135 5.85 -18.96 9.58
N ASP A 136 4.67 -18.77 10.18
CA ASP A 136 4.10 -19.69 11.17
C ASP A 136 3.95 -21.11 10.63
N THR A 137 3.48 -21.23 9.38
CA THR A 137 3.40 -22.52 8.69
C THR A 137 4.78 -23.15 8.56
N THR A 138 5.80 -22.41 8.09
CA THR A 138 7.16 -22.94 7.95
C THR A 138 7.83 -23.29 9.28
N VAL A 139 7.51 -22.58 10.36
CA VAL A 139 7.96 -22.89 11.72
C VAL A 139 7.32 -24.19 12.21
N SER A 140 6.00 -24.35 12.03
CA SER A 140 5.28 -25.59 12.41
C SER A 140 5.81 -26.83 11.68
N MET A 141 6.32 -26.65 10.46
CA MET A 141 6.96 -27.71 9.66
C MET A 141 8.41 -28.00 10.05
N ASN A 142 8.98 -27.27 11.02
CA ASN A 142 10.38 -27.31 11.40
C ASN A 142 11.35 -26.95 10.26
N LEU A 143 10.96 -26.02 9.39
CA LEU A 143 11.81 -25.48 8.31
C LEU A 143 12.52 -24.19 8.73
N LEU A 144 11.84 -23.36 9.52
CA LEU A 144 12.39 -22.15 10.12
C LEU A 144 12.33 -22.24 11.65
N GLY A 145 13.33 -21.66 12.31
CA GLY A 145 13.26 -21.30 13.72
C GLY A 145 13.13 -19.79 13.87
N THR A 146 12.31 -19.31 14.79
CA THR A 146 12.19 -17.90 15.15
C THR A 146 12.86 -17.66 16.51
N GLY A 147 13.66 -16.60 16.64
CA GLY A 147 14.27 -16.20 17.92
C GLY A 147 15.01 -14.87 17.80
N ASN A 148 15.02 -14.06 18.86
CA ASN A 148 15.74 -12.77 18.97
C ASN A 148 15.76 -11.93 17.68
N ALA A 149 14.59 -11.65 17.10
CA ALA A 149 14.43 -10.87 15.85
C ALA A 149 15.12 -11.45 14.60
N ARG A 150 15.42 -12.75 14.59
CA ARG A 150 16.07 -13.46 13.47
C ARG A 150 15.27 -14.69 13.04
N TYR A 151 15.34 -14.99 11.75
CA TYR A 151 14.92 -16.26 11.18
C TYR A 151 16.13 -17.17 11.05
N ARG A 152 16.07 -18.36 11.63
CA ARG A 152 17.08 -19.42 11.51
C ARG A 152 16.63 -20.45 10.49
N PHE A 153 17.44 -20.72 9.49
CA PHE A 153 17.18 -21.72 8.46
C PHE A 153 17.58 -23.11 8.99
N LEU A 154 16.61 -24.00 9.15
CA LEU A 154 16.85 -25.31 9.75
C LEU A 154 17.34 -26.33 8.70
N PRO A 155 18.15 -27.33 9.09
CA PRO A 155 18.71 -28.31 8.15
C PRO A 155 17.66 -29.08 7.32
N LYS A 156 16.43 -29.17 7.83
CA LYS A 156 15.30 -29.81 7.13
C LYS A 156 15.01 -29.16 5.76
N LEU A 157 15.33 -27.86 5.58
CA LEU A 157 15.18 -27.18 4.29
C LEU A 157 15.96 -27.84 3.14
N CYS A 158 17.09 -28.49 3.45
CA CYS A 158 17.97 -29.13 2.48
C CYS A 158 17.80 -30.65 2.40
N GLN A 159 16.87 -31.23 3.16
CA GLN A 159 16.63 -32.68 3.13
C GLN A 159 15.88 -33.07 1.85
N GLU A 160 16.29 -34.19 1.26
CA GLU A 160 15.56 -34.80 0.16
C GLU A 160 14.31 -35.52 0.70
N HIS A 161 13.18 -35.28 0.04
CA HIS A 161 11.91 -35.93 0.37
C HIS A 161 11.35 -36.61 -0.88
N GLY A 162 10.63 -37.71 -0.67
CA GLY A 162 9.87 -38.35 -1.74
C GLY A 162 8.83 -37.42 -2.34
N PHE A 163 8.52 -37.61 -3.64
CA PHE A 163 7.65 -36.72 -4.42
C PHE A 163 6.28 -36.47 -3.78
N ASP A 164 5.68 -37.50 -3.17
CA ASP A 164 4.33 -37.38 -2.58
C ASP A 164 4.34 -36.70 -1.21
N VAL A 165 5.46 -36.78 -0.50
CA VAL A 165 5.56 -36.35 0.91
C VAL A 165 6.12 -34.93 1.02
N ILE A 166 6.86 -34.45 0.02
CA ILE A 166 7.53 -33.13 0.05
C ILE A 166 6.57 -31.97 0.33
N ARG A 167 5.31 -32.05 -0.09
CA ARG A 167 4.30 -31.00 0.18
C ARG A 167 3.93 -30.89 1.66
N LEU A 168 4.06 -31.98 2.41
CA LEU A 168 3.80 -32.02 3.85
C LEU A 168 5.06 -31.66 4.66
N GLU A 169 6.24 -31.92 4.09
CA GLU A 169 7.51 -31.79 4.81
C GLU A 169 8.23 -30.47 4.56
N ASN A 170 8.17 -29.94 3.33
CA ASN A 170 8.97 -28.80 2.90
C ASN A 170 8.22 -27.91 1.90
N LEU A 171 7.25 -27.15 2.40
CA LEU A 171 6.49 -26.16 1.63
C LEU A 171 7.39 -25.15 0.91
N VAL A 172 8.49 -24.74 1.54
CA VAL A 172 9.47 -23.79 0.98
C VAL A 172 10.09 -24.34 -0.32
N ALA A 173 10.52 -25.60 -0.31
CA ALA A 173 11.07 -26.24 -1.51
C ALA A 173 10.03 -26.33 -2.63
N VAL A 174 8.77 -26.65 -2.30
CA VAL A 174 7.67 -26.73 -3.29
C VAL A 174 7.46 -25.37 -3.95
N TYR A 175 7.24 -24.32 -3.17
CA TYR A 175 6.98 -22.97 -3.69
C TYR A 175 8.15 -22.39 -4.47
N ALA A 176 9.39 -22.63 -4.02
CA ALA A 176 10.57 -22.17 -4.75
C ALA A 176 10.75 -22.93 -6.08
N ASN A 177 10.46 -24.24 -6.12
CA ASN A 177 10.56 -25.06 -7.32
C ASN A 177 9.49 -24.70 -8.37
N GLU A 178 8.29 -24.29 -7.95
CA GLU A 178 7.23 -23.83 -8.86
C GLU A 178 7.62 -22.59 -9.66
N VAL A 179 8.45 -21.72 -9.10
CA VAL A 179 8.91 -20.48 -9.77
C VAL A 179 10.35 -20.55 -10.28
N ALA A 180 11.10 -21.61 -9.98
CA ALA A 180 12.49 -21.76 -10.42
C ALA A 180 12.69 -21.66 -11.96
N PRO A 181 11.79 -22.18 -12.82
CA PRO A 181 11.89 -22.02 -14.28
C PRO A 181 11.63 -20.59 -14.77
N ILE A 182 11.02 -19.74 -13.93
CA ILE A 182 10.66 -18.37 -14.27
C ILE A 182 11.85 -17.46 -13.95
N SER A 183 12.80 -17.36 -14.88
CA SER A 183 14.05 -16.60 -14.69
C SER A 183 13.86 -15.16 -14.20
N GLY A 184 12.75 -14.51 -14.56
CA GLY A 184 12.38 -13.18 -14.06
C GLY A 184 12.19 -13.12 -12.54
N VAL A 185 11.60 -14.16 -11.94
CA VAL A 185 11.45 -14.27 -10.47
C VAL A 185 12.81 -14.42 -9.82
N THR A 186 13.61 -15.37 -10.30
CA THR A 186 14.95 -15.64 -9.75
C THR A 186 15.84 -14.40 -9.82
N ARG A 187 15.91 -13.73 -10.97
CA ARG A 187 16.67 -12.48 -11.11
C ARG A 187 16.18 -11.38 -10.18
N SER A 188 14.85 -11.26 -10.00
CA SER A 188 14.26 -10.22 -9.13
C SER A 188 14.63 -10.44 -7.67
N VAL A 189 14.62 -11.69 -7.20
CA VAL A 189 15.01 -12.05 -5.83
C VAL A 189 16.51 -11.87 -5.61
N GLU A 190 17.34 -12.32 -6.56
CA GLU A 190 18.80 -12.16 -6.48
C GLU A 190 19.23 -10.69 -6.43
N ARG A 191 18.67 -9.87 -7.32
CA ARG A 191 18.89 -8.41 -7.31
C ARG A 191 18.42 -7.77 -6.02
N ALA A 192 17.26 -8.18 -5.50
CA ALA A 192 16.78 -7.63 -4.23
C ALA A 192 17.77 -7.89 -3.08
N ILE A 193 18.38 -9.08 -3.02
CA ILE A 193 19.40 -9.40 -2.01
C ILE A 193 20.63 -8.50 -2.18
N GLU A 194 21.08 -8.28 -3.41
CA GLU A 194 22.27 -7.46 -3.73
C GLU A 194 22.05 -5.97 -3.42
N GLU A 195 20.85 -5.47 -3.70
CA GLU A 195 20.51 -4.05 -3.60
C GLU A 195 20.05 -3.63 -2.19
N THR A 196 19.50 -4.55 -1.38
CA THR A 196 18.96 -4.23 -0.04
C THR A 196 19.94 -3.49 0.86
N PRO A 197 21.24 -3.87 0.96
CA PRO A 197 22.19 -3.17 1.82
C PRO A 197 22.43 -1.72 1.44
N ALA A 198 22.27 -1.37 0.15
CA ALA A 198 22.46 -0.03 -0.38
C ALA A 198 21.15 0.76 -0.53
N LEU A 199 20.00 0.18 -0.13
CA LEU A 199 18.68 0.81 -0.29
C LEU A 199 18.49 1.92 0.74
N ASP A 200 18.57 3.16 0.28
CA ASP A 200 18.31 4.35 1.07
C ASP A 200 16.81 4.57 1.35
N ASP A 201 16.52 5.42 2.33
CA ASP A 201 15.15 5.67 2.79
C ASP A 201 14.31 6.45 1.77
N GLN A 202 14.92 7.28 0.92
CA GLN A 202 14.20 8.02 -0.12
C GLN A 202 13.73 7.08 -1.22
N THR A 203 14.60 6.21 -1.71
CA THR A 203 14.25 5.17 -2.69
C THR A 203 13.16 4.25 -2.13
N LEU A 204 13.24 3.88 -0.85
CA LEU A 204 12.17 3.10 -0.19
C LEU A 204 10.84 3.88 -0.11
N ALA A 205 10.89 5.17 0.21
CA ALA A 205 9.72 6.03 0.26
C ALA A 205 9.07 6.24 -1.12
N GLU A 206 9.86 6.35 -2.19
CA GLU A 206 9.35 6.36 -3.57
C GLU A 206 8.63 5.06 -3.91
N MET A 207 9.16 3.90 -3.50
CA MET A 207 8.51 2.60 -3.70
C MET A 207 7.18 2.49 -2.93
N ARG A 208 7.12 3.06 -1.72
CA ARG A 208 5.89 3.16 -0.91
C ARG A 208 4.88 4.14 -1.53
N PHE A 209 5.33 5.23 -2.13
CA PHE A 209 4.46 6.13 -2.87
C PHE A 209 3.90 5.46 -4.15
N ASP A 210 4.71 4.66 -4.86
CA ASP A 210 4.24 3.80 -5.96
C ASP A 210 3.19 2.78 -5.49
N ASP A 211 3.25 2.32 -4.23
CA ASP A 211 2.18 1.50 -3.66
C ASP A 211 0.87 2.29 -3.50
N GLU A 212 0.89 3.56 -3.10
CA GLU A 212 -0.34 4.37 -3.05
C GLU A 212 -0.98 4.54 -4.45
N LEU A 213 -0.16 4.74 -5.49
CA LEU A 213 -0.61 4.79 -6.88
C LEU A 213 -1.20 3.45 -7.35
N ARG A 214 -0.55 2.33 -7.03
CA ARG A 214 -1.05 0.98 -7.33
C ARG A 214 -2.35 0.68 -6.62
N ALA A 215 -2.46 1.07 -5.34
CA ALA A 215 -3.68 0.89 -4.55
C ALA A 215 -4.85 1.68 -5.16
N TYR A 216 -4.62 2.92 -5.58
CA TYR A 216 -5.61 3.71 -6.30
C TYR A 216 -6.05 3.05 -7.61
N ALA A 217 -5.10 2.63 -8.46
CA ALA A 217 -5.41 1.98 -9.73
C ALA A 217 -6.19 0.67 -9.52
N TRP A 218 -5.80 -0.11 -8.52
CA TRP A 218 -6.49 -1.34 -8.13
C TRP A 218 -7.94 -1.07 -7.69
N ASP A 219 -8.14 -0.12 -6.77
CA ASP A 219 -9.46 0.25 -6.27
C ASP A 219 -10.36 0.73 -7.42
N ARG A 220 -9.87 1.65 -8.25
CA ARG A 220 -10.61 2.16 -9.42
C ARG A 220 -10.98 1.05 -10.40
N GLN A 221 -10.08 0.09 -10.65
CA GLN A 221 -10.39 -1.07 -11.49
C GLN A 221 -11.41 -2.02 -10.83
N TYR A 222 -11.31 -2.24 -9.53
CA TYR A 222 -12.22 -3.15 -8.82
C TYR A 222 -13.63 -2.59 -8.74
N PHE A 223 -13.77 -1.30 -8.43
CA PHE A 223 -15.05 -0.62 -8.26
C PHE A 223 -15.68 -0.11 -9.56
N SER A 224 -15.03 -0.30 -10.72
CA SER A 224 -15.63 -0.06 -12.05
C SER A 224 -16.38 -1.27 -12.62
N ARG A 225 -16.43 -2.39 -11.89
CA ARG A 225 -17.13 -3.61 -12.32
C ARG A 225 -18.64 -3.38 -12.51
N PRO A 226 -19.33 -4.14 -13.40
CA PRO A 226 -20.74 -3.92 -13.73
C PRO A 226 -21.71 -3.82 -12.54
N ARG A 227 -21.44 -4.55 -11.45
CA ARG A 227 -22.28 -4.51 -10.23
C ARG A 227 -22.32 -3.14 -9.52
N TYR A 228 -21.38 -2.25 -9.81
CA TYR A 228 -21.27 -0.93 -9.19
C TYR A 228 -21.77 0.21 -10.10
N LYS A 229 -22.15 -0.14 -11.33
CA LYS A 229 -22.39 0.80 -12.42
C LYS A 229 -23.51 1.81 -12.12
N GLU A 230 -24.60 1.36 -11.50
CA GLU A 230 -25.79 2.18 -11.24
C GLU A 230 -25.50 3.48 -10.48
N ILE A 231 -24.66 3.42 -9.45
CA ILE A 231 -24.28 4.62 -8.68
C ILE A 231 -23.13 5.36 -9.35
N ASN A 232 -22.15 4.64 -9.91
CA ASN A 232 -21.00 5.28 -10.55
C ASN A 232 -21.39 6.16 -11.74
N GLU A 233 -22.42 5.81 -12.49
CA GLU A 233 -22.91 6.62 -13.62
C GLU A 233 -23.63 7.91 -13.18
N GLN A 234 -23.97 8.03 -11.89
CA GLN A 234 -24.57 9.24 -11.32
C GLN A 234 -23.51 10.21 -10.76
N GLU A 235 -22.24 9.80 -10.73
CA GLU A 235 -21.16 10.63 -10.22
C GLU A 235 -20.78 11.72 -11.22
N THR A 236 -20.48 12.90 -10.67
CA THR A 236 -20.14 14.11 -11.46
C THR A 236 -18.66 14.46 -11.39
N ALA A 237 -17.89 13.81 -10.52
CA ALA A 237 -16.48 14.12 -10.32
C ALA A 237 -15.66 13.76 -11.57
N THR A 238 -14.88 14.73 -12.06
CA THR A 238 -14.04 14.61 -13.26
C THR A 238 -12.55 14.70 -12.95
N GLU A 239 -12.19 15.33 -11.84
CA GLU A 239 -10.80 15.51 -11.43
C GLU A 239 -10.15 14.19 -11.01
N SER A 240 -8.82 14.11 -11.16
CA SER A 240 -8.08 12.90 -10.79
C SER A 240 -8.04 12.71 -9.28
N GLY A 241 -8.48 11.54 -8.83
CA GLY A 241 -8.36 11.10 -7.44
C GLY A 241 -6.97 10.58 -7.04
N GLU A 242 -5.98 10.68 -7.92
CA GLU A 242 -4.62 10.17 -7.66
C GLU A 242 -3.91 10.97 -6.57
N PRO A 243 -3.21 10.29 -5.62
CA PRO A 243 -2.31 10.97 -4.70
C PRO A 243 -1.16 11.60 -5.50
N PHE A 244 -0.48 12.59 -4.91
CA PHE A 244 0.66 13.26 -5.54
C PHE A 244 1.81 13.45 -4.57
N LEU A 245 3.03 13.42 -5.12
CA LEU A 245 4.27 13.74 -4.43
C LEU A 245 5.02 14.78 -5.24
N PHE A 246 5.21 15.96 -4.66
CA PHE A 246 5.91 17.07 -5.25
C PHE A 246 7.20 17.32 -4.47
N LEU A 247 8.32 17.07 -5.12
CA LEU A 247 9.64 17.33 -4.58
C LEU A 247 10.27 18.49 -5.35
N PRO A 248 10.56 19.63 -4.70
CA PRO A 248 11.32 20.71 -5.31
C PRO A 248 12.74 20.25 -5.68
N GLU A 249 13.21 20.65 -6.85
CA GLU A 249 14.56 20.35 -7.35
C GLU A 249 15.61 21.28 -6.75
N GLU A 250 15.28 22.57 -6.59
CA GLU A 250 16.13 23.59 -5.99
C GLU A 250 15.43 24.27 -4.80
N GLY A 251 16.21 24.82 -3.86
CA GLY A 251 15.67 25.58 -2.73
C GLY A 251 14.79 24.78 -1.77
N ARG A 252 14.97 23.45 -1.72
CA ARG A 252 14.15 22.55 -0.89
C ARG A 252 14.26 22.92 0.59
N LYS A 253 13.12 23.19 1.21
CA LYS A 253 12.99 23.44 2.64
C LYS A 253 13.06 22.13 3.43
N GLU A 254 13.55 22.22 4.67
CA GLU A 254 13.59 21.08 5.60
C GLU A 254 12.21 20.66 6.11
N LEU A 255 11.24 21.60 6.09
CA LEU A 255 9.84 21.35 6.45
C LEU A 255 9.10 20.78 5.23
N GLY A 256 8.57 19.57 5.35
CA GLY A 256 7.67 18.94 4.40
C GLY A 256 6.20 19.14 4.79
N VAL A 257 5.31 19.09 3.81
CA VAL A 257 3.87 19.29 4.01
C VAL A 257 3.08 18.07 3.55
N VAL A 258 2.23 17.54 4.43
CA VAL A 258 1.27 16.48 4.12
C VAL A 258 -0.12 17.11 4.00
N LEU A 259 -0.68 17.12 2.80
CA LEU A 259 -2.01 17.65 2.49
C LEU A 259 -3.06 16.55 2.59
N VAL A 260 -4.12 16.80 3.36
CA VAL A 260 -5.22 15.86 3.60
C VAL A 260 -6.57 16.49 3.23
N HIS A 261 -7.24 15.90 2.24
CA HIS A 261 -8.52 16.41 1.71
C HIS A 261 -9.73 16.07 2.61
N GLY A 262 -10.86 16.70 2.33
CA GLY A 262 -12.14 16.54 3.03
C GLY A 262 -12.90 15.25 2.66
N PHE A 263 -13.99 15.00 3.39
CA PHE A 263 -14.88 13.86 3.13
C PHE A 263 -15.59 14.00 1.79
N LEU A 264 -15.76 12.87 1.07
CA LEU A 264 -16.28 12.80 -0.31
C LEU A 264 -15.39 13.43 -1.39
N ALA A 265 -14.39 14.21 -1.02
CA ALA A 265 -13.44 14.83 -1.93
C ALA A 265 -12.35 13.85 -2.38
N SER A 266 -11.34 14.38 -3.05
CA SER A 266 -10.16 13.64 -3.50
C SER A 266 -8.91 14.53 -3.38
N PRO A 267 -7.69 14.00 -3.61
CA PRO A 267 -6.47 14.82 -3.59
C PRO A 267 -6.52 16.05 -4.51
N ALA A 268 -7.38 16.07 -5.53
CA ALA A 268 -7.60 17.23 -6.38
C ALA A 268 -8.00 18.50 -5.59
N GLU A 269 -8.70 18.36 -4.46
CA GLU A 269 -9.08 19.49 -3.59
C GLU A 269 -7.86 20.25 -3.04
N ALA A 270 -6.75 19.56 -2.80
CA ALA A 270 -5.55 20.16 -2.22
C ALA A 270 -4.43 20.37 -3.26
N ARG A 271 -4.58 19.86 -4.48
CA ARG A 271 -3.54 19.88 -5.52
C ARG A 271 -3.10 21.29 -5.91
N PRO A 272 -3.99 22.27 -6.18
CA PRO A 272 -3.57 23.63 -6.51
C PRO A 272 -2.71 24.28 -5.41
N PHE A 273 -3.10 24.07 -4.14
CA PHE A 273 -2.31 24.55 -3.01
C PHE A 273 -0.97 23.80 -2.87
N GLY A 274 -0.95 22.50 -3.16
CA GLY A 274 0.28 21.71 -3.23
C GLY A 274 1.26 22.21 -4.29
N GLU A 275 0.78 22.65 -5.45
CA GLU A 275 1.60 23.27 -6.50
C GLU A 275 2.16 24.63 -6.05
N LYS A 276 1.34 25.45 -5.38
CA LYS A 276 1.78 26.72 -4.76
C LYS A 276 2.89 26.47 -3.73
N LEU A 277 2.73 25.47 -2.86
CA LEU A 277 3.73 25.08 -1.87
C LEU A 277 5.03 24.56 -2.49
N LYS A 278 4.93 23.73 -3.54
CA LYS A 278 6.10 23.26 -4.31
C LYS A 278 6.88 24.44 -4.89
N ALA A 279 6.18 25.41 -5.50
CA ALA A 279 6.80 26.60 -6.06
C ALA A 279 7.53 27.45 -5.00
N LEU A 280 7.11 27.37 -3.74
CA LEU A 280 7.76 28.00 -2.59
C LEU A 280 8.86 27.15 -1.93
N GLY A 281 9.21 26.00 -2.53
CA GLY A 281 10.31 25.14 -2.09
C GLY A 281 9.96 24.12 -1.01
N TYR A 282 8.67 23.91 -0.68
CA TYR A 282 8.27 22.85 0.25
C TYR A 282 8.18 21.49 -0.48
N PRO A 283 8.74 20.39 0.08
CA PRO A 283 8.30 19.04 -0.26
C PRO A 283 6.83 18.87 0.12
N VAL A 284 6.00 18.33 -0.78
CA VAL A 284 4.56 18.17 -0.55
C VAL A 284 4.09 16.79 -0.95
N ILE A 285 3.26 16.16 -0.12
CA ILE A 285 2.49 14.98 -0.49
C ILE A 285 1.00 15.25 -0.29
N GLY A 286 0.20 15.00 -1.33
CA GLY A 286 -1.26 14.96 -1.22
C GLY A 286 -1.73 13.53 -1.09
N VAL A 287 -2.24 13.16 0.07
CA VAL A 287 -2.66 11.79 0.35
C VAL A 287 -4.06 11.53 -0.20
N ARG A 288 -4.30 10.31 -0.67
CA ARG A 288 -5.65 9.84 -0.98
C ARG A 288 -6.19 9.03 0.20
N LEU A 289 -7.27 9.51 0.80
CA LEU A 289 -7.98 8.74 1.83
C LEU A 289 -8.58 7.48 1.20
N LYS A 290 -8.41 6.31 1.82
CA LYS A 290 -8.94 5.05 1.28
C LYS A 290 -10.46 5.17 1.02
N GLY A 291 -10.94 4.67 -0.11
CA GLY A 291 -12.33 4.82 -0.52
C GLY A 291 -12.66 6.10 -1.31
N HIS A 292 -11.78 7.11 -1.26
CA HIS A 292 -11.99 8.38 -1.93
C HIS A 292 -11.28 8.44 -3.30
N GLY A 293 -11.80 9.30 -4.19
CA GLY A 293 -11.27 9.52 -5.54
C GLY A 293 -11.51 8.37 -6.54
N THR A 294 -12.31 7.37 -6.20
CA THR A 294 -12.52 6.12 -6.97
C THR A 294 -14.00 5.85 -7.26
N SER A 295 -14.78 5.47 -6.25
CA SER A 295 -16.22 5.20 -6.33
C SER A 295 -16.87 5.36 -4.95
N PRO A 296 -18.14 5.82 -4.86
CA PRO A 296 -18.90 5.79 -3.61
C PRO A 296 -19.02 4.40 -3.00
N TRP A 297 -19.01 3.34 -3.82
CA TRP A 297 -19.01 1.96 -3.32
C TRP A 297 -17.71 1.60 -2.62
N ASP A 298 -16.57 2.13 -3.09
CA ASP A 298 -15.29 1.97 -2.40
C ASP A 298 -15.36 2.63 -1.03
N LEU A 299 -15.80 3.90 -0.97
CA LEU A 299 -15.96 4.63 0.29
C LEU A 299 -16.90 3.94 1.28
N ARG A 300 -17.97 3.32 0.79
CA ARG A 300 -18.91 2.53 1.62
C ARG A 300 -18.22 1.35 2.30
N GLU A 301 -17.20 0.77 1.70
CA GLU A 301 -16.52 -0.41 2.23
C GLU A 301 -15.47 -0.06 3.29
N ARG A 302 -15.10 1.22 3.46
CA ARG A 302 -13.99 1.66 4.32
C ARG A 302 -14.44 2.17 5.69
N SER A 303 -13.58 1.93 6.66
CA SER A 303 -13.65 2.48 8.02
C SER A 303 -12.89 3.80 8.11
N TRP A 304 -13.11 4.57 9.18
CA TRP A 304 -12.32 5.78 9.39
C TRP A 304 -10.85 5.47 9.71
N GLN A 305 -10.56 4.30 10.28
CA GLN A 305 -9.18 3.83 10.50
C GLN A 305 -8.46 3.66 9.17
N ASP A 306 -9.13 3.14 8.12
CA ASP A 306 -8.54 3.06 6.78
C ASP A 306 -8.17 4.45 6.22
N TRP A 307 -8.94 5.49 6.57
CA TRP A 307 -8.62 6.87 6.20
C TRP A 307 -7.41 7.40 6.97
N LEU A 308 -7.35 7.16 8.29
CA LEU A 308 -6.20 7.55 9.11
C LEU A 308 -4.92 6.83 8.68
N GLU A 309 -5.01 5.56 8.30
CA GLU A 309 -3.89 4.80 7.75
C GLU A 309 -3.35 5.42 6.44
N SER A 310 -4.22 5.97 5.58
CA SER A 310 -3.74 6.74 4.41
C SER A 310 -2.91 7.97 4.81
N VAL A 311 -3.29 8.67 5.89
CA VAL A 311 -2.51 9.80 6.40
C VAL A 311 -1.17 9.33 6.97
N ARG A 312 -1.17 8.22 7.75
CA ARG A 312 0.06 7.62 8.31
C ARG A 312 1.04 7.20 7.23
N ARG A 313 0.57 6.54 6.16
CA ARG A 313 1.43 6.15 5.03
C ARG A 313 2.00 7.36 4.30
N GLY A 314 1.20 8.40 4.08
CA GLY A 314 1.69 9.64 3.49
C GLY A 314 2.73 10.37 4.36
N TYR A 315 2.50 10.38 5.69
CA TYR A 315 3.45 10.90 6.67
C TYR A 315 4.78 10.13 6.65
N ALA A 316 4.71 8.79 6.64
CA ALA A 316 5.88 7.92 6.56
C ALA A 316 6.68 8.15 5.26
N VAL A 317 6.01 8.30 4.11
CA VAL A 317 6.68 8.68 2.85
C VAL A 317 7.38 10.04 2.99
N MET A 318 6.69 11.05 3.51
CA MET A 318 7.26 12.40 3.66
C MET A 318 8.47 12.43 4.61
N SER A 319 8.52 11.55 5.61
CA SER A 319 9.63 11.48 6.58
C SER A 319 11.00 11.19 5.96
N ALA A 320 11.05 10.57 4.77
CA ALA A 320 12.30 10.36 4.05
C ALA A 320 12.80 11.61 3.30
N PHE A 321 11.90 12.57 3.02
CA PHE A 321 12.18 13.75 2.21
C PHE A 321 12.26 15.05 3.03
N ALA A 322 11.85 15.02 4.30
CA ALA A 322 11.81 16.18 5.17
C ALA A 322 12.24 15.85 6.60
N ARG A 323 12.98 16.79 7.22
CA ARG A 323 13.45 16.68 8.62
C ARG A 323 12.32 16.94 9.61
N ARG A 324 11.37 17.78 9.22
CA ARG A 324 10.19 18.19 9.98
C ARG A 324 8.97 18.13 9.07
N ILE A 325 7.80 17.85 9.62
CA ILE A 325 6.58 17.65 8.83
C ILE A 325 5.45 18.50 9.41
N CYS A 326 4.73 19.23 8.56
CA CYS A 326 3.46 19.87 8.91
C CYS A 326 2.32 19.12 8.23
N LEU A 327 1.27 18.81 8.99
CA LEU A 327 0.00 18.34 8.43
C LEU A 327 -0.86 19.55 8.10
N VAL A 328 -1.47 19.58 6.92
CA VAL A 328 -2.47 20.58 6.54
C VAL A 328 -3.70 19.82 6.06
N GLY A 329 -4.77 19.92 6.82
CA GLY A 329 -5.98 19.13 6.59
C GLY A 329 -7.22 20.00 6.46
N PHE A 330 -8.02 19.74 5.43
CA PHE A 330 -9.32 20.38 5.24
C PHE A 330 -10.47 19.48 5.68
N SER A 331 -11.42 20.04 6.42
CA SER A 331 -12.60 19.36 6.94
C SER A 331 -12.23 18.05 7.66
N THR A 332 -12.71 16.90 7.19
CA THR A 332 -12.32 15.57 7.69
C THR A 332 -10.81 15.34 7.65
N GLY A 333 -10.10 15.88 6.66
CA GLY A 333 -8.64 15.84 6.61
C GLY A 333 -7.99 16.60 7.78
N GLY A 334 -8.61 17.70 8.23
CA GLY A 334 -8.18 18.43 9.43
C GLY A 334 -8.40 17.61 10.71
N ALA A 335 -9.54 16.91 10.80
CA ALA A 335 -9.83 16.00 11.90
C ALA A 335 -8.82 14.84 11.97
N LEU A 336 -8.55 14.19 10.83
CA LEU A 336 -7.56 13.11 10.73
C LEU A 336 -6.14 13.59 11.04
N SER A 337 -5.79 14.82 10.63
CA SER A 337 -4.48 15.42 10.92
C SER A 337 -4.29 15.65 12.43
N LEU A 338 -5.32 16.18 13.11
CA LEU A 338 -5.30 16.34 14.57
C LEU A 338 -5.28 14.98 15.28
N ARG A 339 -6.03 14.00 14.77
CA ARG A 339 -6.05 12.65 15.33
C ARG A 339 -4.69 11.96 15.21
N LEU A 340 -3.99 12.11 14.09
CA LEU A 340 -2.61 11.62 13.94
C LEU A 340 -1.66 12.37 14.88
N ALA A 341 -1.81 13.69 15.02
CA ALA A 341 -0.98 14.49 15.91
C ALA A 341 -1.09 14.09 17.38
N ALA A 342 -2.25 13.58 17.81
CA ALA A 342 -2.45 13.02 19.14
C ALA A 342 -1.59 11.76 19.42
N ASP A 343 -1.17 11.04 18.38
CA ASP A 343 -0.21 9.92 18.53
C ASP A 343 1.24 10.42 18.72
N CYS A 344 1.48 11.73 18.68
CA CYS A 344 2.79 12.37 18.81
C CYS A 344 3.88 11.77 17.90
N PRO A 345 3.65 11.66 16.57
CA PRO A 345 4.63 11.07 15.67
C PRO A 345 5.92 11.91 15.64
N GLU A 346 7.06 11.23 15.52
CA GLU A 346 8.35 11.88 15.41
C GLU A 346 8.37 12.87 14.24
N ARG A 347 9.14 13.97 14.39
CA ARG A 347 9.32 15.03 13.38
C ARG A 347 8.10 15.91 13.10
N LEU A 348 6.97 15.72 13.80
CA LEU A 348 5.79 16.57 13.61
C LEU A 348 6.06 17.98 14.11
N ALA A 349 6.03 18.96 13.20
CA ALA A 349 6.25 20.36 13.49
C ALA A 349 4.98 21.12 13.84
N GLY A 350 3.81 20.68 13.34
CA GLY A 350 2.53 21.31 13.63
C GLY A 350 1.40 20.85 12.71
N VAL A 351 0.20 21.37 12.98
CA VAL A 351 -1.02 21.08 12.21
C VAL A 351 -1.73 22.36 11.84
N ALA A 352 -2.04 22.55 10.55
CA ALA A 352 -3.06 23.50 10.11
C ALA A 352 -4.35 22.72 9.83
N ALA A 353 -5.41 23.00 10.58
CA ALA A 353 -6.68 22.30 10.52
C ALA A 353 -7.81 23.29 10.13
N ILE A 354 -8.42 23.06 8.97
CA ILE A 354 -9.36 24.00 8.34
C ILE A 354 -10.77 23.38 8.36
N SER A 355 -11.78 24.13 8.80
CA SER A 355 -13.21 23.75 8.79
C SER A 355 -13.53 22.36 9.36
N VAL A 356 -12.89 21.97 10.47
CA VAL A 356 -12.97 20.62 11.06
C VAL A 356 -14.39 20.27 11.53
N PRO A 357 -14.97 19.12 11.11
CA PRO A 357 -16.38 18.78 11.33
C PRO A 357 -16.70 18.30 12.76
N MET A 358 -16.40 19.10 13.77
CA MET A 358 -16.69 18.78 15.18
C MET A 358 -18.18 18.98 15.52
N LYS A 359 -18.84 19.94 14.89
CA LYS A 359 -20.28 20.17 14.99
C LYS A 359 -20.87 20.41 13.61
N LEU A 360 -21.65 19.46 13.10
CA LEU A 360 -22.40 19.66 11.86
C LEU A 360 -23.67 20.48 12.10
N ARG A 361 -23.99 21.39 11.16
CA ARG A 361 -25.22 22.20 11.21
C ARG A 361 -26.46 21.36 10.95
N ASP A 362 -26.44 20.50 9.93
CA ASP A 362 -27.54 19.56 9.69
C ASP A 362 -27.39 18.31 10.58
N ARG A 363 -28.06 18.31 11.73
CA ARG A 363 -28.13 17.13 12.62
C ARG A 363 -28.81 15.93 11.94
N ASN A 364 -29.59 16.14 10.88
CA ASN A 364 -30.24 15.07 10.12
C ASN A 364 -29.29 14.39 9.12
N MET A 365 -28.13 14.97 8.79
CA MET A 365 -27.07 14.27 8.06
C MET A 365 -26.43 13.15 8.89
N ILE A 366 -26.50 13.23 10.22
CA ILE A 366 -25.96 12.24 11.16
C ILE A 366 -27.02 11.82 12.18
N PHE A 367 -28.30 11.74 11.80
CA PHE A 367 -29.31 11.15 12.70
C PHE A 367 -29.17 9.63 12.70
N VAL A 368 -28.02 9.18 13.21
CA VAL A 368 -27.74 7.82 13.63
C VAL A 368 -27.99 7.81 15.14
N PRO A 369 -28.91 7.00 15.67
CA PRO A 369 -29.30 7.09 17.08
C PRO A 369 -28.11 6.82 18.01
N LEU A 370 -27.90 7.72 18.98
CA LEU A 370 -26.81 7.69 19.98
C LEU A 370 -27.13 6.66 21.07
N VAL A 371 -27.24 5.38 20.69
CA VAL A 371 -27.58 4.29 21.62
C VAL A 371 -26.29 3.63 22.07
N HIS A 372 -26.07 3.53 23.38
CA HIS A 372 -24.89 2.95 24.02
C HIS A 372 -24.80 1.41 23.84
N GLY A 373 -24.76 0.94 22.59
CA GLY A 373 -24.63 -0.47 22.25
C GLY A 373 -24.35 -0.69 20.77
N THR A 374 -23.19 -1.29 20.46
CA THR A 374 -22.75 -1.61 19.09
C THR A 374 -23.75 -2.50 18.34
N ASN A 375 -24.41 -3.44 19.02
CA ASN A 375 -25.33 -4.39 18.40
C ASN A 375 -26.64 -3.77 17.86
N GLN A 376 -27.16 -2.70 18.45
CA GLN A 376 -28.42 -2.08 17.98
C GLN A 376 -28.18 -1.05 16.86
N LEU A 377 -27.07 -0.33 16.93
CA LEU A 377 -26.60 0.57 15.88
C LEU A 377 -26.29 -0.17 14.57
N VAL A 378 -25.59 -1.31 14.66
CA VAL A 378 -25.34 -2.19 13.50
C VAL A 378 -26.66 -2.65 12.87
N ARG A 379 -27.69 -2.96 13.68
CA ARG A 379 -29.02 -3.32 13.17
C ARG A 379 -29.72 -2.14 12.49
N TRP A 380 -29.59 -0.92 12.99
CA TRP A 380 -30.17 0.27 12.35
C TRP A 380 -29.47 0.59 11.02
N VAL A 381 -28.13 0.58 10.99
CA VAL A 381 -27.35 0.76 9.77
C VAL A 381 -27.75 -0.30 8.76
N SER A 382 -27.78 -1.58 9.14
CA SER A 382 -28.23 -2.68 8.28
C SER A 382 -29.66 -2.50 7.76
N SER A 383 -30.58 -1.98 8.58
CA SER A 383 -31.98 -1.73 8.18
C SER A 383 -32.11 -0.54 7.23
N SER A 384 -31.34 0.53 7.45
CA SER A 384 -31.31 1.72 6.59
C SER A 384 -30.57 1.46 5.27
N GLU A 385 -29.50 0.67 5.30
CA GLU A 385 -28.73 0.23 4.13
C GLU A 385 -29.57 -0.64 3.19
N GLY A 386 -30.50 -1.42 3.71
CA GLY A 386 -31.43 -2.22 2.91
C GLY A 386 -32.51 -1.40 2.18
N ILE A 387 -32.72 -0.13 2.57
CA ILE A 387 -33.80 0.71 2.02
C ILE A 387 -33.23 1.88 1.20
N VAL A 388 -32.16 2.55 1.65
CA VAL A 388 -31.50 3.67 0.93
C VAL A 388 -29.98 3.67 1.22
N PRO A 389 -29.13 2.93 0.49
CA PRO A 389 -27.70 2.83 0.81
C PRO A 389 -26.90 4.11 0.54
N PHE A 390 -27.40 5.00 -0.32
CA PHE A 390 -26.78 6.27 -0.70
C PHE A 390 -27.76 7.43 -0.62
N ARG A 391 -27.27 8.58 -0.16
CA ARG A 391 -28.01 9.85 -0.19
C ARG A 391 -27.32 10.79 -1.18
N ARG A 392 -28.09 11.37 -2.11
CA ARG A 392 -27.57 12.38 -3.01
C ARG A 392 -27.30 13.68 -2.28
N ARG A 393 -26.22 14.35 -2.67
CA ARG A 393 -25.84 15.65 -2.13
C ARG A 393 -25.32 16.52 -3.26
N ASP A 394 -25.85 17.74 -3.35
CA ASP A 394 -25.27 18.76 -4.20
C ASP A 394 -24.04 19.34 -3.50
N SER A 395 -22.90 19.26 -4.18
CA SER A 395 -21.61 19.71 -3.68
C SER A 395 -21.28 21.09 -4.22
N GLU A 396 -20.59 21.88 -3.41
CA GLU A 396 -19.92 23.12 -3.79
C GLU A 396 -18.87 22.93 -4.90
N HIS A 397 -18.30 21.72 -5.00
CA HIS A 397 -17.28 21.33 -5.98
C HIS A 397 -17.65 19.95 -6.59
N PRO A 398 -18.64 19.88 -7.50
CA PRO A 398 -19.14 18.62 -8.04
C PRO A 398 -18.13 17.90 -8.96
N HIS A 399 -17.14 18.62 -9.47
CA HIS A 399 -16.04 18.08 -10.28
C HIS A 399 -14.98 17.34 -9.44
N ILE A 400 -14.99 17.50 -8.10
CA ILE A 400 -14.05 16.86 -7.17
C ILE A 400 -14.76 15.85 -6.24
N ASN A 401 -15.95 16.21 -5.77
CA ASN A 401 -16.62 15.48 -4.69
C ASN A 401 -17.60 14.44 -5.25
N TYR A 402 -17.76 13.33 -4.52
CA TYR A 402 -18.83 12.38 -4.81
C TYR A 402 -20.21 13.03 -4.69
N HIS A 403 -21.08 12.69 -5.64
CA HIS A 403 -22.48 13.09 -5.63
C HIS A 403 -23.32 12.19 -4.72
N ASN A 404 -23.01 10.89 -4.70
CA ASN A 404 -23.68 9.92 -3.83
C ASN A 404 -22.89 9.69 -2.53
N VAL A 405 -23.53 9.97 -1.40
CA VAL A 405 -22.96 9.81 -0.06
C VAL A 405 -23.37 8.47 0.54
N PRO A 406 -22.45 7.54 0.83
CA PRO A 406 -22.81 6.29 1.47
C PRO A 406 -23.18 6.52 2.94
N ILE A 407 -24.31 5.97 3.40
CA ILE A 407 -24.77 6.13 4.80
C ILE A 407 -23.74 5.57 5.79
N ARG A 408 -23.15 4.41 5.48
CA ARG A 408 -22.10 3.80 6.32
C ARG A 408 -20.92 4.73 6.53
N SER A 409 -20.53 5.48 5.52
CA SER A 409 -19.39 6.39 5.60
C SER A 409 -19.69 7.62 6.47
N LEU A 410 -20.96 8.06 6.56
CA LEU A 410 -21.37 9.08 7.53
C LEU A 410 -21.28 8.55 8.98
N TYR A 411 -21.58 7.27 9.19
CA TYR A 411 -21.38 6.63 10.49
C TYR A 411 -19.89 6.56 10.88
N GLU A 412 -19.01 6.18 9.96
CA GLU A 412 -17.57 6.18 10.19
C GLU A 412 -17.02 7.59 10.44
N LEU A 413 -17.51 8.60 9.73
CA LEU A 413 -17.17 10.01 9.99
C LEU A 413 -17.51 10.41 11.43
N ARG A 414 -18.69 10.05 11.92
CA ARG A 414 -19.09 10.33 13.30
C ARG A 414 -18.17 9.65 14.31
N ARG A 415 -17.90 8.36 14.13
CA ARG A 415 -16.99 7.60 15.03
C ARG A 415 -15.60 8.23 15.10
N MET A 416 -15.12 8.76 13.98
CA MET A 416 -13.84 9.46 13.93
C MET A 416 -13.88 10.79 14.70
N VAL A 417 -14.97 11.55 14.60
CA VAL A 417 -15.15 12.79 15.38
C VAL A 417 -15.23 12.49 16.88
N ASP A 418 -15.99 11.46 17.28
CA ASP A 418 -16.10 11.03 18.67
C ASP A 418 -14.72 10.62 19.23
N GLU A 419 -13.96 9.80 18.48
CA GLU A 419 -12.58 9.44 18.83
C GLU A 419 -11.68 10.68 18.92
N LEU A 420 -11.73 11.59 17.93
CA LEU A 420 -10.91 12.80 17.94
C LEU A 420 -11.21 13.65 19.19
N GLU A 421 -12.47 13.85 19.54
CA GLU A 421 -12.87 14.65 20.69
C GLU A 421 -12.23 14.17 22.01
N GLU A 422 -12.07 12.85 22.16
CA GLU A 422 -11.37 12.24 23.30
C GLU A 422 -9.85 12.42 23.24
N ARG A 423 -9.27 12.45 22.04
CA ARG A 423 -7.81 12.52 21.81
C ARG A 423 -7.25 13.94 21.64
N LEU A 424 -8.10 14.96 21.52
CA LEU A 424 -7.67 16.37 21.42
C LEU A 424 -6.70 16.83 22.53
N PRO A 425 -6.86 16.43 23.80
CA PRO A 425 -5.91 16.77 24.87
C PRO A 425 -4.50 16.24 24.66
N ASP A 426 -4.32 15.19 23.84
CA ASP A 426 -3.00 14.60 23.58
C ASP A 426 -2.22 15.38 22.52
N VAL A 427 -2.85 16.31 21.79
CA VAL A 427 -2.19 17.10 20.74
C VAL A 427 -1.28 18.16 21.38
N GLN A 428 0.04 17.92 21.36
CA GLN A 428 1.05 18.80 21.95
C GLN A 428 1.73 19.76 20.95
N CYS A 429 1.76 19.41 19.66
CA CYS A 429 2.41 20.23 18.63
C CYS A 429 1.67 21.57 18.40
N PRO A 430 2.31 22.59 17.80
CA PRO A 430 1.65 23.81 17.38
C PRO A 430 0.46 23.56 16.45
N VAL A 431 -0.64 24.30 16.64
CA VAL A 431 -1.87 24.16 15.83
C VAL A 431 -2.39 25.52 15.35
N THR A 432 -2.72 25.61 14.06
CA THR A 432 -3.50 26.72 13.50
C THR A 432 -4.87 26.19 13.05
N LEU A 433 -5.94 26.75 13.61
CA LEU A 433 -7.32 26.47 13.22
C LEU A 433 -7.84 27.60 12.34
N ILE A 434 -8.51 27.27 11.25
CA ILE A 434 -9.14 28.25 10.34
C ILE A 434 -10.59 27.82 10.10
N GLN A 435 -11.54 28.72 10.30
CA GLN A 435 -12.97 28.42 10.23
C GLN A 435 -13.76 29.54 9.54
N GLY A 436 -14.65 29.16 8.63
CA GLY A 436 -15.62 30.09 8.02
C GLY A 436 -16.71 30.51 9.01
N THR A 437 -17.11 31.80 9.01
CA THR A 437 -18.15 32.34 9.90
C THR A 437 -19.51 31.68 9.69
N ASP A 438 -19.92 31.55 8.42
CA ASP A 438 -21.26 31.15 8.01
C ASP A 438 -21.24 29.86 7.18
N ASP A 439 -20.25 29.01 7.45
CA ASP A 439 -20.07 27.71 6.80
C ASP A 439 -21.37 26.86 6.85
N PRO A 440 -21.92 26.45 5.69
CA PRO A 440 -23.22 25.79 5.63
C PRO A 440 -23.19 24.34 6.14
N ILE A 441 -22.00 23.76 6.33
CA ILE A 441 -21.81 22.35 6.69
C ILE A 441 -21.41 22.23 8.16
N VAL A 442 -20.39 22.98 8.58
CA VAL A 442 -19.76 22.88 9.90
C VAL A 442 -19.96 24.18 10.67
N GLY A 443 -20.47 24.10 11.90
CA GLY A 443 -20.66 25.28 12.75
C GLY A 443 -19.34 25.79 13.35
N PRO A 444 -19.16 27.12 13.46
CA PRO A 444 -17.93 27.71 14.01
C PRO A 444 -17.67 27.34 15.47
N GLU A 445 -18.71 26.97 16.23
CA GLU A 445 -18.62 26.50 17.60
C GLU A 445 -17.80 25.20 17.72
N GLY A 446 -17.67 24.45 16.61
CA GLY A 446 -16.80 23.28 16.52
C GLY A 446 -15.32 23.65 16.62
N ALA A 447 -14.90 24.71 15.94
CA ALA A 447 -13.51 25.19 15.98
C ALA A 447 -13.15 25.76 17.36
N GLU A 448 -14.07 26.44 18.02
CA GLU A 448 -13.89 26.91 19.40
C GLU A 448 -13.74 25.74 20.40
N LEU A 449 -14.54 24.68 20.24
CA LEU A 449 -14.45 23.48 21.06
C LEU A 449 -13.08 22.80 20.90
N ILE A 450 -12.62 22.65 19.65
CA ILE A 450 -11.29 22.11 19.35
C ILE A 450 -10.23 22.97 20.03
N HIS A 451 -10.25 24.29 19.78
CA HIS A 451 -9.30 25.24 20.36
C HIS A 451 -9.23 25.12 21.89
N LYS A 452 -10.38 24.99 22.56
CA LYS A 452 -10.45 24.83 24.01
C LYS A 452 -9.82 23.51 24.50
N ARG A 453 -10.05 22.40 23.80
CA ARG A 453 -9.63 21.05 24.22
C ARG A 453 -8.22 20.64 23.83
N LEU A 454 -7.62 21.32 22.84
CA LEU A 454 -6.23 21.05 22.44
C LEU A 454 -5.28 21.15 23.64
N GLY A 455 -4.45 20.12 23.82
CA GLY A 455 -3.45 20.03 24.90
C GLY A 455 -2.33 21.07 24.81
N THR A 456 -2.02 21.53 23.60
CA THR A 456 -1.00 22.55 23.36
C THR A 456 -1.44 23.96 23.78
N SER A 457 -0.48 24.77 24.23
CA SER A 457 -0.63 26.22 24.39
C SER A 457 -0.30 26.99 23.09
N GLN A 458 0.38 26.36 22.14
CA GLN A 458 0.76 26.96 20.86
C GLN A 458 -0.36 26.80 19.83
N LYS A 459 -1.50 27.43 20.10
CA LYS A 459 -2.70 27.33 19.27
C LYS A 459 -3.22 28.71 18.86
N LYS A 460 -3.66 28.81 17.60
CA LYS A 460 -4.33 30.00 17.06
C LYS A 460 -5.62 29.58 16.38
N LEU A 461 -6.66 30.40 16.52
CA LEU A 461 -7.92 30.26 15.81
C LEU A 461 -8.15 31.51 14.96
N PHE A 462 -8.29 31.33 13.66
CA PHE A 462 -8.65 32.36 12.70
C PHE A 462 -10.08 32.13 12.21
N THR A 463 -10.81 33.23 12.09
CA THR A 463 -12.17 33.23 11.57
C THR A 463 -12.18 33.98 10.24
N VAL A 464 -12.72 33.33 9.21
CA VAL A 464 -12.78 33.86 7.84
C VAL A 464 -14.25 34.17 7.51
N PRO A 465 -14.60 35.41 7.13
CA PRO A 465 -15.93 35.71 6.60
C PRO A 465 -16.22 34.90 5.34
N SER A 466 -17.10 33.91 5.44
CA SER A 466 -17.43 33.01 4.32
C SER A 466 -18.78 32.33 4.54
N THR A 467 -19.59 32.26 3.48
CA THR A 467 -20.82 31.47 3.41
C THR A 467 -20.61 30.12 2.71
N ARG A 468 -19.35 29.77 2.42
CA ARG A 468 -18.93 28.55 1.72
C ARG A 468 -18.07 27.67 2.63
N HIS A 469 -18.16 26.36 2.44
CA HIS A 469 -17.32 25.42 3.18
C HIS A 469 -15.90 25.33 2.61
N GLY A 470 -15.75 25.36 1.28
CA GLY A 470 -14.47 25.13 0.57
C GLY A 470 -13.44 26.25 0.62
N ILE A 471 -13.24 26.87 1.78
CA ILE A 471 -12.40 28.06 1.96
C ILE A 471 -10.92 27.84 1.60
N LEU A 472 -10.41 26.61 1.67
CA LEU A 472 -9.03 26.29 1.26
C LEU A 472 -8.88 26.24 -0.26
N TYR A 473 -9.75 25.48 -0.94
CA TYR A 473 -9.68 25.28 -2.38
C TYR A 473 -9.91 26.58 -3.14
N GLU A 474 -10.83 27.42 -2.66
CA GLU A 474 -11.16 28.72 -3.24
C GLU A 474 -10.31 29.88 -2.72
N ASP A 475 -9.42 29.62 -1.77
CA ASP A 475 -8.60 30.64 -1.09
C ASP A 475 -9.42 31.81 -0.53
N ILE A 476 -10.57 31.51 0.09
CA ILE A 476 -11.47 32.54 0.62
C ILE A 476 -10.81 33.18 1.85
N GLY A 477 -10.79 34.51 1.89
CA GLY A 477 -10.28 35.31 3.00
C GLY A 477 -8.81 35.02 3.33
N ASP A 478 -7.99 34.85 2.29
CA ASP A 478 -6.55 34.61 2.38
C ASP A 478 -6.18 33.37 3.22
N THR A 479 -7.06 32.36 3.19
CA THR A 479 -6.87 31.10 3.94
C THR A 479 -5.52 30.46 3.64
N GLN A 480 -5.09 30.44 2.37
CA GLN A 480 -3.80 29.89 1.99
C GLN A 480 -2.63 30.73 2.55
N GLU A 481 -2.73 32.05 2.58
CA GLU A 481 -1.68 32.92 3.15
C GLU A 481 -1.56 32.77 4.67
N MET A 482 -2.67 32.53 5.38
CA MET A 482 -2.62 32.20 6.81
C MET A 482 -1.85 30.89 7.05
N ILE A 483 -2.08 29.87 6.21
CA ILE A 483 -1.35 28.60 6.27
C ILE A 483 0.13 28.83 5.93
N LEU A 484 0.45 29.58 4.88
CA LEU A 484 1.83 29.90 4.51
C LEU A 484 2.58 30.64 5.62
N SER A 485 1.90 31.57 6.30
CA SER A 485 2.44 32.28 7.47
C SER A 485 2.73 31.32 8.63
N PHE A 486 1.85 30.35 8.87
CA PHE A 486 2.08 29.30 9.87
C PHE A 486 3.27 28.41 9.49
N LEU A 487 3.37 27.95 8.25
CA LEU A 487 4.50 27.15 7.75
C LEU A 487 5.84 27.92 7.84
N ALA A 488 5.83 29.22 7.54
CA ALA A 488 7.00 30.07 7.70
C ALA A 488 7.42 30.21 9.17
N ALA A 489 6.47 30.36 10.09
CA ALA A 489 6.75 30.40 11.53
C ALA A 489 7.32 29.07 12.05
N LEU A 490 6.81 27.93 11.57
CA LEU A 490 7.38 26.62 11.89
C LEU A 490 8.80 26.48 11.35
N SER A 491 9.05 26.98 10.13
CA SER A 491 10.38 26.94 9.50
C SER A 491 11.39 27.87 10.17
N SER A 492 10.96 28.97 10.80
CA SER A 492 11.86 29.94 11.45
C SER A 492 12.22 29.56 12.88
N SER A 493 11.45 28.68 13.53
CA SER A 493 11.81 28.05 14.81
C SER A 493 13.06 27.14 14.74
N ASP A 494 13.68 27.05 13.56
CA ASP A 494 14.81 26.18 13.19
C ASP A 494 16.18 26.90 13.21
N ARG A 495 16.46 27.78 14.18
CA ARG A 495 17.86 28.08 14.53
C ARG A 495 18.25 27.28 15.78
N PRO A 496 18.72 26.03 15.66
CA PRO A 496 19.47 25.40 16.72
C PRO A 496 20.94 25.80 16.64
N ASP A 497 21.52 26.07 17.82
CA ASP A 497 22.96 25.99 18.04
C ASP A 497 23.52 24.70 17.43
N ARG A 498 24.63 24.86 16.70
CA ARG A 498 25.28 23.85 15.89
C ARG A 498 26.07 22.80 16.71
N ALA A 499 25.63 22.47 17.93
CA ALA A 499 26.33 21.53 18.80
C ALA A 499 25.36 20.53 19.44
N THR A 500 25.83 19.30 19.62
CA THR A 500 25.18 18.18 20.32
C THR A 500 24.01 17.47 19.62
N PHE A 501 24.28 16.77 18.52
CA PHE A 501 23.50 15.59 18.09
C PHE A 501 24.40 14.49 17.48
N ALA A 502 25.62 14.38 17.99
CA ALA A 502 26.42 13.16 17.92
C ALA A 502 26.72 12.82 19.38
N ASP A 503 26.21 11.67 19.88
CA ASP A 503 26.67 10.92 21.07
C ASP A 503 25.58 10.21 21.90
N THR A 504 24.32 10.11 21.47
CA THR A 504 23.30 9.39 22.26
C THR A 504 22.47 8.34 21.52
N LEU A 505 23.14 7.51 20.70
CA LEU A 505 22.55 6.32 20.10
C LEU A 505 23.42 5.07 20.30
N TRP A 506 23.97 4.91 21.50
CA TRP A 506 24.51 3.64 22.02
C TRP A 506 24.45 3.67 23.54
N LEU A 507 23.28 3.37 24.14
CA LEU A 507 23.08 2.89 25.52
C LEU A 507 21.64 3.16 25.97
N THR A 508 20.72 2.26 25.68
CA THR A 508 19.63 1.88 26.61
C THR A 508 19.14 0.50 26.23
N ASP A 509 20.02 -0.48 26.45
CA ASP A 509 19.65 -1.86 26.69
C ASP A 509 19.76 -2.04 28.21
N ARG A 510 18.66 -1.82 28.94
CA ARG A 510 18.41 -2.20 30.35
C ARG A 510 17.13 -1.55 30.88
N LEU A 511 16.39 -2.35 31.66
CA LEU A 511 15.16 -2.07 32.41
C LEU A 511 13.93 -2.21 31.50
N ILE A 512 13.21 -3.33 31.54
CA ILE A 512 12.28 -3.67 32.62
C ILE A 512 12.24 -5.21 32.85
N THR A 513 12.38 -5.58 34.12
CA THR A 513 12.03 -6.87 34.75
C THR A 513 10.57 -7.23 34.62
#